data_AF-A0A835XLT5-F1
#
_entry.id   AF-A0A835XLT5-F1
#
_cell.length_a   1.000
_cell.length_b   1.000
_cell.length_c   1.000
_cell.angle_alpha   90.00
_cell.angle_beta   90.00
_cell.angle_gamma   90.00
#
_symmetry.space_group_name_H-M   'P 1'
#
loop_
_entity.id
_entity.type
_entity.pdbx_description
1 polymer ?
#
loop_
_entity_poly.entity_id
_entity_poly.type
_entity_poly.pdbx_seq_one_letter_code
_entity_poly.pdbx_strand_id
1 'polypeptide(L)'
;MMMKVTQYKTGKASLYAQGKRRYDRKQSGYGGQTKPVFHKKAKTTKKIVLRMQCQECKQTCMKGLKRCKHFEIGGDKKKGN
;
A
#
# COMPACT_ATOMS: atom_id res chain seq x y z
N MET A 1 24.06 12.33 -0.89
CA MET A 1 23.24 11.10 -0.94
C MET A 1 21.95 11.36 -1.70
N MET A 2 21.86 10.93 -2.96
CA MET A 2 20.67 11.10 -3.80
C MET A 2 19.67 9.95 -3.57
N MET A 3 18.39 10.28 -3.36
CA MET A 3 17.33 9.30 -3.15
C MET A 3 16.39 9.26 -4.35
N LYS A 4 16.19 8.07 -4.94
CA LYS A 4 15.13 7.84 -5.94
C LYS A 4 13.80 7.67 -5.22
N VAL A 5 12.84 8.54 -5.51
CA VAL A 5 11.52 8.53 -4.87
C VAL A 5 10.49 7.88 -5.80
N THR A 6 9.75 6.91 -5.29
CA THR A 6 8.66 6.24 -6.01
C THR A 6 7.43 6.11 -5.11
N GLN A 7 6.25 5.97 -5.72
CA GLN A 7 5.04 5.65 -4.98
C GLN A 7 5.03 4.17 -4.58
N TYR A 8 4.75 3.87 -3.31
CA TYR A 8 4.55 2.50 -2.86
C TYR A 8 3.31 1.89 -3.51
N LYS A 9 3.46 0.64 -4.00
CA LYS A 9 2.36 -0.20 -4.46
C LYS A 9 2.30 -1.46 -3.60
N THR A 10 1.10 -1.87 -3.21
CA THR A 10 0.87 -3.15 -2.54
C THR A 10 1.17 -4.28 -3.51
N GLY A 11 1.95 -5.27 -3.08
CA GLY A 11 2.24 -6.47 -3.87
C GLY A 11 1.09 -7.47 -3.87
N LYS A 12 1.23 -8.54 -4.67
CA LYS A 12 0.31 -9.68 -4.67
C LYS A 12 0.31 -10.36 -3.29
N ALA A 13 -0.88 -10.69 -2.77
CA ALA A 13 -1.00 -11.41 -1.52
C ALA A 13 -0.47 -12.86 -1.66
N SER A 14 0.38 -13.29 -0.71
CA SER A 14 0.91 -14.65 -0.68
C SER A 14 -0.11 -15.65 -0.11
N LEU A 15 -0.22 -16.82 -0.74
CA LEU A 15 -1.10 -17.91 -0.28
C LEU A 15 -0.53 -18.70 0.89
N TYR A 16 0.80 -18.71 1.03
CA TYR A 16 1.50 -19.52 2.04
C TYR A 16 1.57 -18.85 3.42
N ALA A 17 1.17 -17.57 3.50
CA ALA A 17 1.08 -16.84 4.76
C ALA A 17 0.15 -17.57 5.74
N GLN A 18 0.55 -17.65 7.02
CA GLN A 18 -0.19 -18.41 8.05
C GLN A 18 -1.66 -17.99 8.15
N GLY A 19 -1.95 -16.69 8.05
CA GLY A 19 -3.32 -16.16 8.10
C GLY A 19 -4.20 -16.67 6.94
N LYS A 20 -3.63 -16.76 5.73
CA LYS A 20 -4.34 -17.25 4.55
C LYS A 20 -4.59 -18.76 4.65
N ARG A 21 -3.57 -19.55 5.01
CA ARG A 21 -3.72 -21.00 5.26
C ARG A 21 -4.80 -21.31 6.30
N ARG A 22 -4.83 -20.55 7.40
CA ARG A 22 -5.84 -20.69 8.46
C ARG A 22 -7.23 -20.31 7.97
N TYR A 23 -7.36 -19.22 7.20
CA TYR A 23 -8.62 -18.77 6.64
C TYR A 23 -9.20 -19.83 5.70
N ASP A 24 -8.38 -20.37 4.79
CA ASP A 24 -8.82 -21.35 3.80
C ASP A 24 -9.26 -22.67 4.45
N ARG A 25 -8.50 -23.14 5.46
CA ARG A 25 -8.91 -24.30 6.28
C ARG A 25 -10.18 -24.06 7.08
N LYS A 26 -10.43 -22.82 7.53
CA LYS A 26 -11.69 -22.50 8.22
C LYS A 26 -12.87 -22.47 7.25
N GLN A 27 -12.63 -22.00 6.03
CA GLN A 27 -13.64 -21.82 5.00
C GLN A 27 -14.03 -23.14 4.30
N SER A 28 -13.19 -24.17 4.37
CA SER A 28 -13.48 -25.48 3.76
C SER A 28 -14.64 -26.20 4.44
N GLY A 29 -15.45 -26.92 3.66
CA GLY A 29 -16.61 -27.67 4.13
C GLY A 29 -17.91 -26.88 3.99
N TYR A 30 -18.88 -27.18 4.85
CA TYR A 30 -20.19 -26.53 4.87
C TYR A 30 -20.24 -25.41 5.92
N GLY A 31 -21.20 -24.50 5.81
CA GLY A 31 -21.40 -23.38 6.76
C GLY A 31 -21.10 -21.98 6.21
N GLY A 32 -20.74 -21.87 4.93
CA GLY A 32 -20.65 -20.60 4.22
C GLY A 32 -19.48 -19.72 4.67
N GLN A 33 -19.70 -18.40 4.71
CA GLN A 33 -18.66 -17.41 4.99
C GLN A 33 -18.28 -17.40 6.48
N THR A 34 -17.05 -17.78 6.81
CA THR A 34 -16.63 -18.03 8.22
C THR A 34 -15.97 -16.86 8.94
N LYS A 35 -15.73 -15.75 8.25
CA LYS A 35 -15.10 -14.52 8.78
C LYS A 35 -15.83 -13.28 8.30
N PRO A 36 -15.93 -12.22 9.13
CA PRO A 36 -16.67 -11.01 8.76
C PRO A 36 -16.12 -10.34 7.49
N VAL A 37 -17.02 -9.90 6.62
CA VAL A 37 -16.72 -9.06 5.46
C VAL A 37 -17.05 -7.61 5.82
N PHE A 38 -16.11 -6.70 5.57
CA PHE A 38 -16.30 -5.29 5.90
C PHE A 38 -17.05 -4.56 4.78
N HIS A 39 -18.25 -4.02 5.09
CA HIS A 39 -19.11 -3.33 4.11
C HIS A 39 -19.12 -1.79 4.22
N LYS A 40 -18.87 -1.23 5.41
CA LYS A 40 -19.10 0.20 5.70
C LYS A 40 -17.86 1.08 5.41
N LYS A 41 -17.36 1.09 4.18
CA LYS A 41 -16.18 1.89 3.79
C LYS A 41 -16.52 3.38 3.67
N ALA A 42 -16.04 4.19 4.62
CA ALA A 42 -16.26 5.65 4.62
C ALA A 42 -15.12 6.47 3.98
N LYS A 43 -13.88 5.96 3.99
CA LYS A 43 -12.72 6.76 3.52
C LYS A 43 -12.63 6.74 1.98
N THR A 44 -12.58 7.95 1.40
CA THR A 44 -12.48 8.18 -0.06
C THR A 44 -11.04 8.16 -0.59
N THR A 45 -10.05 8.41 0.27
CA THR A 45 -8.62 8.43 -0.08
C THR A 45 -7.82 7.38 0.69
N LYS A 46 -6.54 7.23 0.37
CA LYS A 46 -5.56 6.44 1.14
C LYS A 46 -4.41 7.34 1.57
N LYS A 47 -3.64 6.94 2.58
CA LYS A 47 -2.36 7.60 2.87
C LYS A 47 -1.35 7.13 1.81
N ILE A 48 -0.71 8.08 1.14
CA ILE A 48 0.30 7.78 0.15
C ILE A 48 1.62 7.56 0.87
N VAL A 49 2.31 6.47 0.53
CA VAL A 49 3.62 6.14 1.09
C VAL A 49 4.65 6.26 -0.02
N LEU A 50 5.71 7.02 0.26
CA LEU A 50 6.86 7.15 -0.61
C LEU A 50 7.86 6.06 -0.26
N ARG A 51 8.36 5.36 -1.29
CA ARG A 51 9.53 4.49 -1.21
C ARG A 51 10.73 5.30 -1.69
N MET A 52 11.66 5.58 -0.78
CA MET A 52 12.89 6.31 -1.05
C MET A 52 14.06 5.33 -1.06
N GLN A 53 14.71 5.18 -2.21
CA GLN A 53 15.84 4.26 -2.37
C GLN A 53 17.15 5.04 -2.50
N CYS A 54 18.15 4.71 -1.70
CA CYS A 54 19.51 5.23 -1.88
C CYS A 54 20.10 4.73 -3.19
N GLN A 55 20.67 5.61 -4.00
CA GLN A 55 21.30 5.21 -5.26
C GLN A 55 22.64 4.47 -5.06
N GLU A 56 23.35 4.75 -3.97
CA GLU A 56 24.65 4.15 -3.68
C GLU A 56 24.49 2.77 -3.00
N CYS A 57 23.85 2.72 -1.83
CA CYS A 57 23.73 1.49 -1.03
C CYS A 57 22.45 0.68 -1.26
N LYS A 58 21.53 1.14 -2.12
CA LYS A 58 20.25 0.49 -2.47
C LYS A 58 19.27 0.27 -1.32
N GLN A 59 19.59 0.72 -0.10
CA GLN A 59 18.70 0.69 1.05
C GLN A 59 17.42 1.49 0.78
N THR A 60 16.28 0.99 1.27
CA THR A 60 14.97 1.61 1.06
C THR A 60 14.34 2.05 2.37
N CYS A 61 13.93 3.32 2.44
CA CYS A 61 13.16 3.88 3.54
C CYS A 61 11.73 4.22 3.07
N MET A 62 10.75 4.05 3.95
CA MET A 62 9.34 4.39 3.65
C MET A 62 8.89 5.62 4.44
N LYS A 63 8.23 6.57 3.78
CA LYS A 63 7.69 7.78 4.42
C LYS A 63 6.23 7.97 4.06
N GLY A 64 5.36 8.01 5.08
CA GLY A 64 3.93 8.25 4.91
C GLY A 64 3.60 9.74 4.79
N LEU A 65 2.77 10.11 3.82
CA LEU A 65 2.22 11.45 3.68
C LEU A 65 0.82 11.55 4.32
N LYS A 66 0.32 12.78 4.43
CA LYS A 66 -1.10 13.04 4.71
C LYS A 66 -1.96 12.55 3.54
N ARG A 67 -3.27 12.43 3.77
CA ARG A 67 -4.23 12.02 2.74
C ARG A 67 -4.43 13.16 1.75
N CYS A 68 -4.36 12.88 0.46
CA CYS A 68 -4.73 13.79 -0.61
C CYS A 68 -5.53 13.04 -1.69
N LYS A 69 -6.32 13.77 -2.47
CA LYS A 69 -7.09 13.21 -3.61
C LYS A 69 -6.23 13.14 -4.88
N HIS A 70 -5.49 14.21 -5.14
CA HIS A 70 -4.56 14.32 -6.27
C HIS A 70 -3.14 14.24 -5.74
N PHE A 71 -2.32 13.41 -6.39
CA PHE A 71 -0.92 13.22 -6.05
C PHE A 71 -0.13 12.85 -7.29
N GLU A 72 0.90 13.62 -7.57
CA GLU A 72 1.77 13.46 -8.71
C GLU A 72 3.22 13.54 -8.23
N ILE A 73 4.10 12.75 -8.84
CA ILE A 73 5.55 12.77 -8.59
C ILE A 73 6.22 13.23 -9.88
N GLY A 74 7.05 14.27 -9.80
CA GLY A 74 7.86 14.74 -10.94
C GLY A 74 7.16 15.71 -11.88
N GLY A 75 6.08 16.39 -11.44
CA GLY A 75 5.44 17.46 -12.21
C GLY A 75 6.24 18.76 -12.23
N ASP A 76 5.89 19.64 -13.18
CA ASP A 76 6.51 20.95 -13.33
C ASP A 76 6.26 21.85 -12.11
N LYS A 77 7.29 22.60 -11.72
CA LYS A 77 7.15 23.62 -10.68
C LYS A 77 6.25 24.73 -11.22
N LYS A 78 5.25 25.14 -10.43
CA LYS A 78 4.46 26.33 -10.76
C LYS A 78 5.41 27.54 -10.87
N LYS A 79 5.34 28.27 -11.98
CA LYS A 79 6.03 29.56 -12.13
C LYS A 79 5.43 30.54 -11.12
N GLY A 80 6.29 31.19 -10.33
CA GLY A 80 5.87 32.25 -9.42
C GLY A 80 5.45 33.47 -10.23
N ASN A 81 4.36 34.11 -9.79
CA ASN A 81 4.03 35.48 -10.19
C ASN A 81 4.96 36.45 -9.45
#